data_AF-A0A4Z2BWS1-F1
#
_entry.id   AF-A0A4Z2BWS1-F1
#
_cell.length_a   1.000
_cell.length_b   1.000
_cell.length_c   1.000
_cell.angle_alpha   90.00
_cell.angle_beta   90.00
_cell.angle_gamma   90.00
#
_symmetry.space_group_name_H-M   'P 1'
#
loop_
_entity.id
_entity.type
_entity.pdbx_description
1 polymer ?
#
loop_
_entity_poly.entity_id
_entity_poly.type
_entity_poly.pdbx_seq_one_letter_code
_entity_poly.pdbx_strand_id
1 'polypeptide(L)'
;MKPERVFVILTMPSREQYLGRWYEIAKLPTSFARGKCIEANYSLRKDGTIRVLNSQFYKDKIRYAEGTAVVPDARESAKLGVSFSYFTPYSPYWVLTTDYTNVAVVYSCTDIIRLFHVEFAWILGRSRFLPAETVYYAKELLTGEGIDLYRMKATDQTGCKDD
;
A
#
# COMPACT_ATOMS: atom_id res chain seq x y z
N MET A 1 9.32 -10.87 22.54
CA MET A 1 9.43 -11.00 21.07
C MET A 1 8.13 -11.56 20.56
N LYS A 2 7.36 -10.82 19.77
CA LYS A 2 6.32 -11.46 18.95
C LYS A 2 7.07 -12.35 17.94
N PRO A 3 6.59 -13.58 17.67
CA PRO A 3 7.17 -14.40 16.61
C PRO A 3 7.15 -13.63 15.29
N GLU A 4 8.17 -13.87 14.45
CA GLU A 4 8.24 -13.32 13.10
C GLU A 4 6.98 -13.78 12.32
N ARG A 5 6.18 -12.83 11.85
CA ARG A 5 4.94 -13.14 11.11
C ARG A 5 5.34 -13.75 9.77
N VAL A 6 4.97 -15.01 9.56
CA VAL A 6 5.12 -15.69 8.27
C VAL A 6 3.85 -15.44 7.47
N PHE A 7 3.90 -14.49 6.55
CA PHE A 7 2.77 -14.19 5.68
C PHE A 7 2.71 -15.20 4.54
N VAL A 8 1.52 -15.73 4.26
CA VAL A 8 1.28 -16.47 3.01
C VAL A 8 1.07 -15.45 1.90
N ILE A 9 2.18 -14.91 1.38
CA ILE A 9 2.15 -13.95 0.29
C ILE A 9 1.94 -14.71 -1.02
N LEU A 10 0.84 -14.42 -1.71
CA LEU A 10 0.64 -14.94 -3.06
C LEU A 10 1.77 -14.39 -3.95
N THR A 11 2.40 -15.28 -4.73
CA THR A 11 3.34 -14.85 -5.77
C THR A 11 2.63 -13.86 -6.68
N MET A 12 3.26 -12.72 -6.99
CA MET A 12 2.77 -11.82 -8.02
C MET A 12 3.34 -12.25 -9.38
N PRO A 13 2.62 -13.02 -10.21
CA PRO A 13 3.11 -13.45 -11.52
C PRO A 13 3.40 -12.31 -12.49
N SER A 14 2.76 -11.15 -12.33
CA SER A 14 3.02 -9.98 -13.19
C SER A 14 3.08 -8.68 -12.41
N ARG A 15 4.26 -8.04 -12.45
CA ARG A 15 4.48 -6.68 -11.95
C ARG A 15 3.76 -5.65 -12.82
N GLU A 16 3.70 -5.90 -14.11
CA GLU A 16 3.18 -5.00 -15.13
C GLU A 16 1.67 -4.80 -14.95
N GLN A 17 0.93 -5.86 -14.61
CA GLN A 17 -0.50 -5.78 -14.29
C GLN A 17 -0.80 -4.98 -13.01
N TYR A 18 0.16 -4.85 -12.10
CA TYR A 18 0.00 -4.07 -10.88
C TYR A 18 0.17 -2.56 -11.12
N LEU A 19 0.79 -2.16 -12.24
CA LEU A 19 1.01 -0.75 -12.58
C LEU A 19 -0.30 0.04 -12.77
N GLY A 20 -0.18 1.36 -12.85
CA GLY A 20 -1.29 2.29 -12.99
C GLY A 20 -1.82 2.79 -11.65
N ARG A 21 -3.04 3.34 -11.69
CA ARG A 21 -3.67 3.99 -10.54
C ARG A 21 -4.32 2.98 -9.60
N TRP A 22 -4.17 3.22 -8.30
CA TRP A 22 -4.85 2.56 -7.20
C TRP A 22 -5.36 3.60 -6.21
N TYR A 23 -6.61 3.48 -5.77
CA TYR A 23 -7.24 4.32 -4.77
C TYR A 23 -7.09 3.70 -3.39
N GLU A 24 -6.75 4.51 -2.39
CA GLU A 24 -6.70 4.03 -1.00
C GLU A 24 -8.13 3.94 -0.43
N ILE A 25 -8.59 2.74 -0.12
CA ILE A 25 -9.95 2.47 0.38
C ILE A 25 -9.97 2.50 1.91
N ALA A 26 -8.97 1.88 2.53
CA ALA A 26 -8.78 1.92 3.97
C ALA A 26 -7.31 1.79 4.33
N LYS A 27 -6.92 2.35 5.46
CA LYS A 27 -5.55 2.28 5.96
C LYS A 27 -5.45 2.20 7.47
N LEU A 28 -4.38 1.58 7.96
CA LEU A 28 -3.89 1.88 9.29
C LEU A 28 -3.36 3.34 9.35
N PRO A 29 -3.38 4.01 10.51
CA PRO A 29 -3.06 5.43 10.58
C PRO A 29 -1.62 5.72 10.13
N THR A 30 -1.46 6.65 9.19
CA THR A 30 -0.17 7.17 8.75
C THR A 30 -0.01 8.62 9.16
N SER A 31 1.22 9.06 9.44
CA SER A 31 1.49 10.47 9.75
C SER A 31 1.50 11.35 8.50
N PHE A 32 1.73 10.77 7.32
CA PHE A 32 1.95 11.45 6.04
C PHE A 32 0.72 11.57 5.14
N ALA A 33 -0.30 10.71 5.30
CA ALA A 33 -1.52 10.74 4.49
C ALA A 33 -2.76 11.04 5.35
N ARG A 34 -3.03 12.35 5.57
CA ARG A 34 -4.11 12.83 6.46
C ARG A 34 -5.31 13.42 5.71
N GLY A 35 -5.22 13.52 4.39
CA GLY A 35 -6.27 14.05 3.53
C GLY A 35 -7.32 13.02 3.11
N LYS A 36 -8.02 13.39 2.05
CA LYS A 36 -9.01 12.57 1.33
C LYS A 36 -8.56 12.38 -0.13
N CYS A 37 -9.29 11.58 -0.90
CA CYS A 37 -8.99 11.31 -2.31
C CYS A 37 -7.56 10.78 -2.51
N ILE A 38 -7.11 9.91 -1.60
CA ILE A 38 -5.75 9.41 -1.63
C ILE A 38 -5.65 8.35 -2.72
N GLU A 39 -4.68 8.50 -3.62
CA GLU A 39 -4.38 7.54 -4.67
C GLU A 39 -2.88 7.41 -4.87
N ALA A 40 -2.47 6.28 -5.44
CA ALA A 40 -1.11 5.99 -5.85
C ALA A 40 -1.10 5.60 -7.33
N ASN A 41 -0.22 6.20 -8.12
CA ASN A 41 0.05 5.80 -9.49
C ASN A 41 1.44 5.16 -9.57
N TYR A 42 1.48 3.93 -10.05
CA TYR A 42 2.69 3.14 -10.23
C TYR A 42 3.07 3.09 -11.71
N SER A 43 4.28 3.51 -12.05
CA SER A 43 4.75 3.47 -13.44
C SER A 43 6.19 2.97 -13.54
N LEU A 44 6.49 2.15 -14.55
CA LEU A 44 7.84 1.63 -14.78
C LEU A 44 8.78 2.76 -15.25
N ARG A 45 9.97 2.83 -14.67
CA ARG A 45 11.05 3.70 -15.13
C ARG A 45 11.99 2.94 -16.08
N LYS A 46 12.79 3.69 -16.85
CA LYS A 46 13.77 3.14 -17.80
C LYS A 46 14.85 2.27 -17.14
N ASP A 47 15.15 2.53 -15.87
CA ASP A 47 16.12 1.78 -15.06
C ASP A 47 15.54 0.48 -14.46
N GLY A 48 14.28 0.16 -14.76
CA GLY A 48 13.58 -1.03 -14.26
C GLY A 48 12.98 -0.87 -12.86
N THR A 49 13.16 0.28 -12.20
CA THR A 49 12.47 0.62 -10.95
C THR A 49 11.04 1.07 -11.20
N ILE A 50 10.21 1.09 -10.16
CA ILE A 50 8.83 1.56 -10.24
C ILE A 50 8.77 2.95 -9.60
N ARG A 51 8.31 3.95 -10.34
CA ARG A 51 7.91 5.24 -9.78
C ARG A 51 6.60 5.07 -9.01
N VAL A 52 6.56 5.59 -7.79
CA VAL A 52 5.35 5.62 -6.96
C VAL A 52 4.95 7.07 -6.76
N LEU A 53 3.88 7.53 -7.38
CA LEU A 53 3.34 8.88 -7.19
C LEU A 53 2.07 8.80 -6.35
N ASN A 54 2.16 9.18 -5.08
CA ASN A 54 0.98 9.36 -4.23
C ASN A 54 0.43 10.77 -4.37
N SER A 55 -0.88 10.91 -4.35
CA SER A 55 -1.56 12.20 -4.22
C SER A 55 -2.61 12.15 -3.11
N GLN A 56 -2.92 13.31 -2.54
CA GLN A 56 -4.01 13.48 -1.58
C GLN A 56 -4.57 14.89 -1.68
N PHE A 57 -5.87 15.05 -1.46
CA PHE A 57 -6.48 16.35 -1.21
C PHE A 57 -6.44 16.66 0.28
N TYR A 58 -5.70 17.70 0.67
CA TYR A 58 -5.52 18.06 2.08
C TYR A 58 -5.37 19.58 2.25
N LYS A 59 -6.24 20.18 3.07
CA LYS A 59 -6.33 21.63 3.30
C LYS A 59 -6.50 22.41 1.99
N ASP A 60 -7.53 22.05 1.23
CA ASP A 60 -7.97 22.68 -0.02
C ASP A 60 -6.94 22.67 -1.16
N LYS A 61 -5.95 21.78 -1.08
CA LYS A 61 -4.88 21.65 -2.07
C LYS A 61 -4.58 20.18 -2.32
N ILE A 62 -4.22 19.86 -3.56
CA ILE A 62 -3.64 18.56 -3.89
C ILE A 62 -2.17 18.59 -3.46
N ARG A 63 -1.74 17.53 -2.77
CA ARG A 63 -0.35 17.30 -2.37
C ARG A 63 0.13 16.02 -3.00
N TYR A 64 1.35 16.04 -3.51
CA TYR A 64 2.00 14.88 -4.12
C TYR A 64 3.20 14.43 -3.29
N ALA A 65 3.46 13.13 -3.30
CA ALA A 65 4.68 12.52 -2.80
C ALA A 65 5.17 11.49 -3.82
N GLU A 66 6.37 11.72 -4.36
CA GLU A 66 6.99 10.79 -5.30
C GLU A 66 8.05 9.94 -4.60
N GLY A 67 8.06 8.65 -4.92
CA GLY A 67 9.04 7.69 -4.44
C GLY A 67 9.44 6.69 -5.51
N THR A 68 10.22 5.71 -5.07
CA THR A 68 10.76 4.61 -5.86
C THR A 68 10.46 3.31 -5.16
N ALA A 69 9.91 2.34 -5.89
CA ALA A 69 9.81 0.95 -5.46
C ALA A 69 10.76 0.06 -6.26
N VAL A 70 11.33 -0.92 -5.58
CA VAL A 70 12.21 -1.95 -6.14
C VAL A 70 11.74 -3.33 -5.70
N VAL A 71 12.07 -4.35 -6.49
CA VAL A 71 11.86 -5.77 -6.15
C VAL A 71 13.24 -6.35 -5.80
N PRO A 72 13.57 -6.54 -4.51
CA PRO A 72 14.92 -6.98 -4.11
C PRO A 72 15.25 -8.42 -4.53
N ASP A 73 14.26 -9.32 -4.48
CA ASP A 73 14.38 -10.71 -4.96
C ASP A 73 13.23 -11.01 -5.93
N ALA A 74 13.57 -11.33 -7.18
CA ALA A 74 12.59 -11.65 -8.22
C ALA A 74 11.76 -12.91 -7.91
N ARG A 75 12.25 -13.80 -7.05
CA ARG A 75 11.53 -14.99 -6.57
C ARG A 75 10.43 -14.64 -5.58
N GLU A 76 10.54 -13.48 -4.93
CA GLU A 76 9.57 -12.93 -3.99
C GLU A 76 8.97 -11.63 -4.54
N SER A 77 8.46 -11.67 -5.77
CA SER A 77 8.02 -10.49 -6.55
C SER A 77 6.96 -9.61 -5.86
N ALA A 78 6.25 -10.14 -4.87
CA ALA A 78 5.26 -9.43 -4.07
C ALA A 78 5.86 -8.71 -2.84
N LYS A 79 7.14 -8.91 -2.53
CA LYS A 79 7.88 -8.20 -1.47
C LYS A 79 8.73 -7.09 -2.08
N LEU A 80 8.20 -5.88 -2.07
CA LEU A 80 8.88 -4.70 -2.58
C LEU A 80 9.58 -3.94 -1.45
N GLY A 81 10.56 -3.13 -1.82
CA GLY A 81 11.09 -2.05 -0.99
C GLY A 81 10.66 -0.71 -1.59
N VAL A 82 10.12 0.20 -0.77
CA VAL A 82 9.69 1.55 -1.19
C VAL A 82 10.45 2.62 -0.43
N SER A 83 10.91 3.66 -1.13
CA SER A 83 11.50 4.85 -0.52
C SER A 83 10.97 6.13 -1.15
N PHE A 84 10.73 7.15 -0.33
CA PHE A 84 10.33 8.50 -0.73
C PHE A 84 11.47 9.53 -0.55
N SER A 85 12.68 9.07 -0.23
CA SER A 85 13.87 9.91 -0.10
C SER A 85 15.12 9.12 -0.48
N TYR A 86 16.06 9.76 -1.17
CA TYR A 86 17.35 9.15 -1.52
C TYR A 86 18.22 8.84 -0.30
N PHE A 87 17.95 9.47 0.85
CA PHE A 87 18.74 9.34 2.07
C PHE A 87 18.17 8.34 3.09
N THR A 88 17.00 7.75 2.82
CA THR A 88 16.35 6.80 3.73
C THR A 88 16.39 5.39 3.16
N PRO A 89 16.56 4.35 3.99
CA PRO A 89 16.45 2.97 3.54
C PRO A 89 15.06 2.69 2.99
N TYR A 90 14.98 1.69 2.11
CA TYR A 90 13.70 1.19 1.61
C TYR A 90 12.90 0.57 2.75
N SER A 91 11.64 0.97 2.87
CA SER A 91 10.68 0.35 3.78
C SER A 91 10.01 -0.84 3.09
N PRO A 92 9.71 -1.94 3.80
CA PRO A 92 8.99 -3.06 3.23
C PRO A 92 7.62 -2.65 2.68
N TYR A 93 7.23 -3.20 1.54
CA TYR A 93 5.92 -3.03 0.92
C TYR A 93 5.51 -4.38 0.35
N TRP A 94 4.69 -5.11 1.09
CA TRP A 94 4.32 -6.49 0.76
C TRP A 94 2.89 -6.52 0.25
N VAL A 95 2.69 -6.98 -0.98
CA VAL A 95 1.37 -7.22 -1.55
C VAL A 95 0.92 -8.58 -1.08
N LEU A 96 0.02 -8.63 -0.09
CA LEU A 96 -0.46 -9.89 0.49
C LEU A 96 -1.39 -10.64 -0.47
N THR A 97 -2.27 -9.88 -1.15
CA THR A 97 -3.14 -10.40 -2.19
C THR A 97 -3.48 -9.31 -3.20
N THR A 98 -3.72 -9.70 -4.44
CA THR A 98 -4.32 -8.84 -5.46
C THR A 98 -4.87 -9.69 -6.60
N ASP A 99 -5.98 -9.24 -7.19
CA ASP A 99 -6.50 -9.75 -8.46
C ASP A 99 -6.14 -8.81 -9.63
N TYR A 100 -5.25 -7.85 -9.40
CA TYR A 100 -4.76 -6.80 -10.31
C TYR A 100 -5.80 -5.81 -10.83
N THR A 101 -7.08 -6.16 -10.78
CA THR A 101 -8.17 -5.51 -11.52
C THR A 101 -9.23 -4.91 -10.63
N ASN A 102 -9.29 -5.30 -9.36
CA ASN A 102 -10.24 -4.79 -8.39
C ASN A 102 -9.55 -4.35 -7.10
N VAL A 103 -8.86 -5.26 -6.41
CA VAL A 103 -8.35 -5.06 -5.05
C VAL A 103 -6.88 -5.44 -4.91
N ALA A 104 -6.18 -4.70 -4.06
CA ALA A 104 -4.89 -5.12 -3.53
C ALA A 104 -4.84 -4.87 -2.02
N VAL A 105 -4.31 -5.83 -1.27
CA VAL A 105 -4.08 -5.71 0.17
C VAL A 105 -2.58 -5.67 0.42
N VAL A 106 -2.15 -4.61 1.09
CA VAL A 106 -0.72 -4.31 1.26
C VAL A 106 -0.41 -4.20 2.73
N TYR A 107 0.74 -4.74 3.13
CA TYR A 107 1.29 -4.63 4.47
C TYR A 107 2.71 -4.08 4.43
N SER A 108 3.07 -3.32 5.47
CA SER A 108 4.41 -2.80 5.69
C SER A 108 4.69 -2.83 7.18
N CYS A 109 5.86 -3.34 7.56
CA CYS A 109 6.33 -3.31 8.94
C CYS A 109 7.79 -2.93 8.96
N THR A 110 8.12 -1.90 9.73
CA THR A 110 9.50 -1.45 9.90
C THR A 110 9.86 -1.50 11.37
N ASP A 111 10.98 -2.15 11.66
CA ASP A 111 11.56 -2.21 13.00
C ASP A 111 12.35 -0.95 13.29
N ILE A 112 12.02 -0.26 14.38
CA ILE A 112 12.76 0.91 14.83
C ILE A 112 13.63 0.49 16.02
N ILE A 113 14.93 0.36 15.76
CA ILE A 113 15.98 0.07 16.76
C ILE A 113 15.65 -1.20 17.58
N ARG A 114 14.93 -2.17 17.00
CA ARG A 114 14.42 -3.39 17.65
C ARG A 114 13.61 -3.16 18.94
N LEU A 115 13.18 -1.92 19.19
CA LEU A 115 12.50 -1.53 20.42
C LEU A 115 10.99 -1.41 20.22
N PHE A 116 10.58 -0.98 19.02
CA PHE A 116 9.18 -0.96 18.60
C PHE A 116 9.07 -1.16 17.09
N HIS A 117 7.90 -1.66 16.67
CA HIS A 117 7.55 -1.89 15.28
C HIS A 117 6.52 -0.85 14.85
N VAL A 118 6.71 -0.28 13.66
CA VAL A 118 5.69 0.55 13.02
C VAL A 118 5.10 -0.26 11.88
N GLU A 119 3.82 -0.59 12.01
CA GLU A 119 3.08 -1.31 10.99
C GLU A 119 2.08 -0.42 10.27
N PHE A 120 1.94 -0.67 8.98
CA PHE A 120 0.96 -0.07 8.11
C PHE A 120 0.28 -1.17 7.31
N ALA A 121 -0.99 -0.96 7.00
CA ALA A 121 -1.75 -1.82 6.12
C ALA A 121 -2.66 -0.95 5.27
N TRP A 122 -2.84 -1.30 4.01
CA TRP A 122 -3.70 -0.62 3.07
C TRP A 122 -4.58 -1.61 2.33
N ILE A 123 -5.84 -1.23 2.17
CA ILE A 123 -6.75 -1.83 1.19
C ILE A 123 -6.80 -0.83 0.03
N LEU A 124 -6.37 -1.27 -1.14
CA LEU A 124 -6.34 -0.48 -2.36
C LEU A 124 -7.38 -1.00 -3.34
N GLY A 125 -7.98 -0.10 -4.12
CA GLY A 125 -8.98 -0.42 -5.13
C GLY A 125 -8.63 0.16 -6.50
N ARG A 126 -9.01 -0.53 -7.58
CA ARG A 126 -9.02 0.06 -8.94
C ARG A 126 -10.18 1.03 -9.15
N SER A 127 -11.19 0.97 -8.28
CA SER A 127 -12.27 1.94 -8.14
C SER A 127 -12.19 2.63 -6.79
N ARG A 128 -12.69 3.87 -6.70
CA ARG A 128 -12.81 4.63 -5.44
C ARG A 128 -13.71 3.98 -4.41
N PHE A 129 -14.62 3.13 -4.88
CA PHE A 129 -15.56 2.38 -4.04
C PHE A 129 -15.52 0.92 -4.45
N LEU A 130 -15.26 0.06 -3.47
CA LEU A 130 -15.29 -1.39 -3.62
C LEU A 130 -16.59 -1.95 -3.04
N PRO A 131 -17.07 -3.10 -3.54
CA PRO A 131 -18.15 -3.83 -2.90
C PRO A 131 -17.82 -4.17 -1.44
N ALA A 132 -18.85 -4.23 -0.60
CA ALA A 132 -18.69 -4.42 0.85
C ALA A 132 -18.02 -5.77 1.17
N GLU A 133 -18.36 -6.81 0.40
CA GLU A 133 -17.78 -8.15 0.47
C GLU A 133 -16.29 -8.16 0.16
N THR A 134 -15.82 -7.35 -0.80
CA THR A 134 -14.39 -7.22 -1.13
C THR A 134 -13.62 -6.59 0.02
N VAL A 135 -14.19 -5.53 0.62
CA VAL A 135 -13.59 -4.88 1.80
C VAL A 135 -13.59 -5.82 3.01
N TYR A 136 -14.66 -6.59 3.21
CA TYR A 136 -14.75 -7.59 4.27
C TYR A 136 -13.69 -8.68 4.11
N TYR A 137 -13.57 -9.27 2.92
CA TYR A 137 -12.52 -10.23 2.58
C TYR A 137 -11.11 -9.70 2.88
N ALA A 138 -10.82 -8.47 2.44
CA ALA A 138 -9.51 -7.84 2.68
C ALA A 138 -9.21 -7.67 4.17
N LYS A 139 -10.21 -7.33 4.99
CA LYS A 139 -10.06 -7.21 6.45
C LYS A 139 -9.91 -8.55 7.15
N GLU A 140 -10.66 -9.57 6.73
CA GLU A 140 -10.50 -10.94 7.22
C GLU A 140 -9.09 -11.46 6.94
N LEU A 141 -8.57 -11.23 5.73
CA LEU A 141 -7.19 -11.59 5.39
C LEU A 141 -6.17 -10.92 6.31
N LEU A 142 -6.26 -9.60 6.51
CA LEU A 142 -5.36 -8.88 7.41
C LEU A 142 -5.45 -9.39 8.86
N THR A 143 -6.66 -9.69 9.33
CA THR A 143 -6.90 -10.21 10.69
C THR A 143 -6.35 -11.63 10.83
N GLY A 144 -6.51 -12.48 9.82
CA GLY A 144 -5.95 -13.84 9.76
C GLY A 144 -4.42 -13.84 9.79
N GLU A 145 -3.79 -12.81 9.22
CA GLU A 145 -2.34 -12.55 9.32
C GLU A 145 -1.93 -11.89 10.66
N GLY A 146 -2.86 -11.76 11.60
CA GLY A 146 -2.63 -11.25 12.95
C GLY A 146 -2.44 -9.74 13.05
N ILE A 147 -2.85 -8.97 12.04
CA ILE A 147 -2.79 -7.50 12.03
C ILE A 147 -4.00 -6.93 12.78
N ASP A 148 -3.76 -6.07 13.76
CA ASP A 148 -4.83 -5.41 14.53
C ASP A 148 -5.46 -4.28 13.71
N LEU A 149 -6.73 -4.46 13.34
CA LEU A 149 -7.48 -3.50 12.54
C LEU A 149 -8.26 -2.48 13.37
N TYR A 150 -8.17 -2.47 14.70
CA TYR A 150 -8.91 -1.55 15.57
C TYR A 150 -8.73 -0.07 15.15
N ARG A 151 -7.53 0.27 14.67
CA ARG A 151 -7.20 1.64 14.22
C ARG A 151 -7.35 1.85 12.71
N MET A 152 -7.72 0.83 11.94
CA MET A 152 -7.92 0.97 10.50
C MET A 152 -9.13 1.85 10.22
N LYS A 153 -8.96 2.81 9.31
CA LYS A 153 -10.01 3.75 8.93
C LYS A 153 -10.24 3.69 7.42
N ALA A 154 -11.51 3.81 7.03
CA ALA A 154 -11.86 4.07 5.64
C ALA A 154 -11.32 5.44 5.22
N THR A 155 -10.83 5.53 4.00
CA THR A 155 -10.38 6.78 3.39
C THR A 155 -11.56 7.41 2.65
N ASP A 156 -11.75 8.71 2.84
CA ASP A 156 -12.80 9.44 2.14
C ASP A 156 -12.44 9.61 0.66
N GLN A 157 -13.22 8.97 -0.20
CA GLN A 157 -13.09 9.03 -1.66
C GLN A 157 -14.26 9.78 -2.33
N THR A 158 -15.05 10.54 -1.55
CA THR A 158 -16.21 11.29 -2.06
C THR A 158 -15.79 12.65 -2.62
N GLY A 159 -16.45 13.14 -3.66
CA GLY A 159 -16.22 14.50 -4.19
C GLY A 159 -14.80 14.76 -4.69
N CYS A 160 -14.09 13.71 -5.10
CA CYS A 160 -12.74 13.82 -5.66
C CYS A 160 -12.80 14.37 -7.08
N LYS A 161 -11.84 15.23 -7.42
CA LYS A 161 -11.61 15.63 -8.80
C LYS A 161 -10.71 14.58 -9.46
N ASP A 162 -11.09 14.15 -10.65
CA ASP A 162 -10.17 13.43 -11.51
C ASP A 162 -9.27 14.45 -12.20
N ASP A 163 -7.96 14.30 -12.01
CA ASP A 163 -6.93 14.98 -12.81
C ASP A 163 -6.84 14.33 -14.20
#